data_AF-A0A9X7NZQ6-F1
#
_entry.id   AF-A0A9X7NZQ6-F1
#
_cell.length_a   1.000
_cell.length_b   1.000
_cell.length_c   1.000
_cell.angle_alpha   90.00
_cell.angle_beta   90.00
_cell.angle_gamma   90.00
#
_symmetry.space_group_name_H-M   'P 1'
#
loop_
_entity.id
_entity.type
_entity.pdbx_description
1 polymer ?
#
loop_
_entity_poly.entity_id
_entity_poly.type
_entity_poly.pdbx_seq_one_letter_code
_entity_poly.pdbx_strand_id
1 'polypeptide(L)'
;MPPGDSPPTGRYRVEENARPHWLRTGYRFFPYAAQQSDQWWVLRFNFGFPEHEMYTLFVDGNPATDVTGNPASPAPLIASIGALRPSDSETDESTLDPDTAARVVKAVAPYADYGSEYGAPCVFCSGDRDGMTLG
;
A
#
# COMPACT_ATOMS: atom_id res chain seq x y z
N MET A 1 -5.34 -33.24 15.86
CA MET A 1 -4.82 -32.05 15.15
C MET A 1 -5.88 -31.66 14.14
N PRO A 2 -6.44 -30.44 14.17
CA PRO A 2 -7.37 -30.03 13.13
C PRO A 2 -6.61 -29.74 11.82
N PRO A 3 -7.23 -29.94 10.65
CA PRO A 3 -6.61 -29.70 9.36
C PRO A 3 -6.37 -28.20 9.15
N GLY A 4 -5.24 -27.89 8.52
CA GLY A 4 -4.77 -26.54 8.24
C GLY A 4 -5.81 -25.72 7.48
N ASP A 5 -6.11 -24.57 8.07
CA ASP A 5 -6.78 -23.44 7.44
C ASP A 5 -5.85 -22.94 6.33
N SER A 6 -6.03 -23.49 5.12
CA SER A 6 -5.44 -22.90 3.93
C SER A 6 -6.02 -21.50 3.78
N PRO A 7 -5.20 -20.43 3.72
CA PRO A 7 -5.73 -19.08 3.53
C PRO A 7 -6.53 -19.05 2.22
N PRO A 8 -7.64 -18.28 2.16
CA PRO A 8 -8.45 -18.21 0.96
C PRO A 8 -7.58 -17.75 -0.22
N THR A 9 -7.35 -18.64 -1.18
CA THR A 9 -6.76 -18.33 -2.48
C THR A 9 -7.75 -17.56 -3.37
N GLY A 10 -8.46 -16.60 -2.79
CA GLY A 10 -9.07 -15.53 -3.55
C GLY A 10 -7.93 -14.63 -3.98
N ARG A 11 -7.56 -14.68 -5.26
CA ARG A 11 -6.68 -13.65 -5.83
C ARG A 11 -7.33 -12.31 -5.49
N TYR A 12 -6.73 -11.52 -4.62
CA TYR A 12 -7.17 -10.16 -4.36
C TYR A 12 -7.15 -9.45 -5.72
N ARG A 13 -8.33 -9.27 -6.31
CA ARG A 13 -8.45 -8.72 -7.66
C ARG A 13 -8.42 -7.22 -7.52
N VAL A 14 -7.31 -6.63 -7.95
CA VAL A 14 -7.23 -5.20 -8.13
C VAL A 14 -8.17 -4.81 -9.27
N GLU A 15 -9.18 -4.00 -8.95
CA GLU A 15 -10.11 -3.47 -9.93
C GLU A 15 -9.51 -2.21 -10.57
N GLU A 16 -8.99 -2.32 -11.79
CA GLU A 16 -8.34 -1.19 -12.50
C GLU A 16 -9.30 -0.01 -12.76
N ASN A 17 -10.61 -0.29 -12.80
CA ASN A 17 -11.66 0.71 -12.97
C ASN A 17 -12.11 1.38 -11.66
N ALA A 18 -11.60 0.93 -10.52
CA ALA A 18 -11.92 1.52 -9.23
C ALA A 18 -11.42 2.98 -9.16
N ARG A 19 -12.15 3.79 -8.39
CA ARG A 19 -11.79 5.18 -8.08
C ARG A 19 -11.69 5.34 -6.56
N PRO A 20 -10.71 4.67 -5.93
CA PRO A 20 -10.56 4.71 -4.49
C PRO A 20 -10.36 6.16 -4.01
N HIS A 21 -11.02 6.50 -2.91
CA HIS A 21 -10.74 7.75 -2.21
C HIS A 21 -9.55 7.51 -1.28
N TRP A 22 -8.37 7.93 -1.73
CA TRP A 22 -7.13 7.79 -0.97
C TRP A 22 -7.09 8.77 0.20
N LEU A 23 -6.75 8.23 1.37
CA LEU A 23 -6.62 8.97 2.62
C LEU A 23 -5.20 8.80 3.15
N ARG A 24 -4.63 9.88 3.67
CA ARG A 24 -3.32 9.83 4.32
C ARG A 24 -3.37 8.99 5.58
N THR A 25 -2.36 8.17 5.80
CA THR A 25 -2.25 7.35 7.01
C THR A 25 -1.36 7.98 8.08
N GLY A 26 -0.50 8.93 7.69
CA GLY A 26 0.54 9.50 8.55
C GLY A 26 1.80 8.62 8.70
N TYR A 27 1.85 7.46 8.04
CA TYR A 27 3.01 6.56 8.10
C TYR A 27 3.88 6.69 6.86
N ARG A 28 5.19 6.88 7.06
CA ARG A 28 6.16 7.20 6.01
C ARG A 28 6.21 6.18 4.88
N PHE A 29 6.18 4.89 5.23
CA PHE A 29 6.33 3.81 4.26
C PHE A 29 5.01 3.40 3.61
N PHE A 30 3.89 3.73 4.27
CA PHE A 30 2.54 3.37 3.83
C PHE A 30 1.64 4.60 3.76
N PRO A 31 1.97 5.61 2.94
CA PRO A 31 1.43 6.96 3.08
C PRO A 31 -0.08 7.06 2.82
N TYR A 32 -0.66 6.12 2.07
CA TYR A 32 -2.07 6.17 1.69
C TYR A 32 -2.78 4.85 1.91
N ALA A 33 -4.04 4.94 2.35
CA ALA A 33 -4.98 3.85 2.39
C ALA A 33 -6.33 4.27 1.82
N ALA A 34 -7.08 3.32 1.29
CA ALA A 34 -8.45 3.51 0.84
C ALA A 34 -9.27 2.28 1.20
N GLN A 35 -10.56 2.48 1.48
CA GLN A 35 -11.51 1.39 1.57
C GLN A 35 -12.23 1.27 0.23
N GLN A 36 -12.14 0.10 -0.40
CA GLN A 36 -12.74 -0.18 -1.70
C GLN A 36 -13.44 -1.54 -1.65
N SER A 37 -14.74 -1.57 -1.92
CA SER A 37 -15.53 -2.80 -1.94
C SER A 37 -15.35 -3.66 -0.66
N ASP A 38 -15.39 -3.00 0.52
CA ASP A 38 -15.13 -3.59 1.86
C ASP A 38 -13.70 -4.11 2.12
N GLN A 39 -12.78 -3.90 1.17
CA GLN A 39 -11.37 -4.25 1.31
C GLN A 39 -10.52 -3.02 1.64
N TRP A 40 -9.48 -3.23 2.42
CA TRP A 40 -8.48 -2.19 2.68
C TRP A 40 -7.36 -2.26 1.65
N TRP A 41 -7.21 -1.17 0.91
CA TRP A 41 -6.17 -0.98 -0.08
C TRP A 41 -5.11 -0.06 0.53
N VAL A 42 -3.85 -0.49 0.54
CA VAL A 42 -2.74 0.28 1.13
C VAL A 42 -1.62 0.42 0.11
N LEU A 43 -1.11 1.64 -0.05
CA LEU A 43 0.04 1.91 -0.90
C LEU A 43 1.30 1.95 -0.05
N ARG A 44 2.25 1.06 -0.35
CA ARG A 44 3.64 1.23 0.08
C ARG A 44 4.35 2.13 -0.90
N PHE A 45 5.07 3.13 -0.39
CA PHE A 45 5.93 3.96 -1.23
C PHE A 45 7.33 3.35 -1.34
N ASN A 46 7.76 3.01 -2.56
CA ASN A 46 9.02 2.31 -2.84
C ASN A 46 10.19 3.30 -2.88
N PHE A 47 10.41 4.03 -1.78
CA PHE A 47 11.43 5.07 -1.67
C PHE A 47 12.86 4.49 -1.71
N GLY A 48 13.72 5.08 -2.55
CA GLY A 48 15.14 4.74 -2.67
C GLY A 48 15.46 3.64 -3.69
N PHE A 49 14.48 3.23 -4.50
CA PHE A 49 14.59 2.16 -5.49
C PHE A 49 14.20 2.67 -6.88
N PRO A 50 15.10 3.36 -7.61
CA PRO A 50 14.76 4.01 -8.88
C PRO A 50 14.42 3.03 -10.03
N GLU A 51 14.80 1.76 -9.90
CA GLU A 51 14.48 0.70 -10.87
C GLU A 51 13.12 0.04 -10.62
N HIS A 52 12.49 0.31 -9.47
CA HIS A 52 11.19 -0.25 -9.09
C HIS A 52 10.07 0.74 -9.35
N GLU A 53 8.85 0.23 -9.56
CA GLU A 53 7.66 1.06 -9.64
C GLU A 53 7.44 1.86 -8.35
N MET A 54 6.83 3.04 -8.50
CA MET A 54 6.73 4.03 -7.41
C MET A 54 6.01 3.51 -6.17
N TYR A 55 5.02 2.64 -6.34
CA TYR A 55 4.26 2.04 -5.25
C TYR A 55 4.09 0.53 -5.40
N THR A 56 3.84 -0.13 -4.28
CA THR A 56 3.22 -1.46 -4.23
C THR A 56 1.84 -1.34 -3.58
N LEU A 57 0.82 -1.87 -4.24
CA LEU A 57 -0.54 -1.97 -3.72
C LEU A 57 -0.72 -3.26 -2.94
N PHE A 58 -1.22 -3.11 -1.72
CA PHE A 58 -1.66 -4.20 -0.85
C PHE A 58 -3.18 -4.19 -0.75
N VAL A 59 -3.79 -5.37 -0.73
CA VAL A 59 -5.23 -5.55 -0.48
C VAL A 59 -5.37 -6.49 0.70
N ASP A 60 -6.06 -6.04 1.74
CA ASP A 60 -6.28 -6.77 3.01
C ASP A 60 -4.99 -7.37 3.59
N GLY A 61 -3.90 -6.61 3.55
CA GLY A 61 -2.59 -7.01 4.08
C GLY A 61 -1.71 -7.82 3.13
N ASN A 62 -2.18 -8.16 1.93
CA ASN A 62 -1.46 -9.00 0.98
C ASN A 62 -0.96 -8.19 -0.21
N PRO A 63 0.28 -8.41 -0.69
CA PRO A 63 0.79 -7.74 -1.88
C PRO A 63 -0.05 -8.15 -3.10
N ALA A 64 -0.53 -7.18 -3.86
CA ALA A 64 -1.42 -7.42 -5.00
C ALA A 64 -0.73 -7.09 -6.33
N THR A 65 -0.18 -5.87 -6.47
CA THR A 65 0.55 -5.45 -7.66
C THR A 65 1.50 -4.30 -7.35
N ASP A 66 2.60 -4.21 -8.09
CA ASP A 66 3.35 -2.97 -8.19
C ASP A 66 2.64 -2.00 -9.16
N VAL A 67 2.82 -0.70 -8.95
CA VAL A 67 2.17 0.33 -9.74
C VAL A 67 2.95 1.63 -9.78
N THR A 68 3.21 2.11 -11.00
CA THR A 68 3.61 3.49 -11.24
C THR A 68 2.37 4.33 -11.53
N GLY A 69 2.06 5.28 -10.65
CA GLY A 69 0.96 6.22 -10.86
C GLY A 69 1.17 7.08 -12.10
N ASN A 70 0.11 7.31 -12.87
CA ASN A 70 0.13 8.23 -14.01
C ASN A 70 -1.21 8.98 -14.08
N PRO A 71 -1.26 10.29 -13.76
CA PRO A 71 -2.50 11.05 -13.69
C PRO A 71 -3.23 11.16 -15.05
N ALA A 72 -2.55 10.91 -16.17
CA ALA A 72 -3.14 10.88 -17.51
C ALA A 72 -3.57 9.48 -17.96
N SER A 73 -3.45 8.45 -17.11
CA SER A 73 -3.84 7.08 -17.45
C SER A 73 -5.33 6.96 -17.73
N PRO A 74 -5.76 6.20 -18.76
CA PRO A 74 -7.17 5.88 -18.97
C PRO A 74 -7.73 4.94 -17.91
N ALA A 75 -6.87 4.22 -17.17
CA ALA A 75 -7.27 3.37 -16.04
C ALA A 75 -7.49 4.24 -14.79
N PRO A 76 -8.73 4.35 -14.27
CA PRO A 76 -9.05 5.23 -13.15
C PRO A 76 -8.21 4.98 -11.89
N LEU A 77 -7.88 3.72 -11.59
CA LEU A 77 -7.02 3.39 -10.45
C LEU A 77 -5.63 4.02 -10.59
N ILE A 78 -4.98 3.79 -11.74
CA ILE A 78 -3.62 4.31 -12.01
C ILE A 78 -3.62 5.84 -12.03
N ALA A 79 -4.67 6.44 -12.59
CA ALA A 79 -4.85 7.90 -12.59
C ALA A 79 -4.98 8.46 -11.16
N SER A 80 -5.77 7.81 -10.31
CA SER A 80 -5.94 8.23 -8.91
C SER A 80 -4.62 8.17 -8.14
N ILE A 81 -3.80 7.12 -8.35
CA ILE A 81 -2.49 6.97 -7.70
C ILE A 81 -1.50 8.02 -8.20
N GLY A 82 -1.54 8.33 -9.51
CA GLY A 82 -0.67 9.34 -10.11
C GLY A 82 -0.97 10.78 -9.68
N ALA A 83 -2.13 11.03 -9.06
CA ALA A 83 -2.50 12.33 -8.51
C ALA A 83 -1.99 12.55 -7.08
N LEU A 84 -1.55 11.49 -6.39
CA LEU A 84 -1.09 11.55 -5.00
C LEU A 84 0.25 12.25 -4.86
N ARG A 85 0.47 12.90 -3.71
CA ARG A 85 1.66 13.72 -3.45
C ARG A 85 2.40 13.32 -2.17
N PRO A 86 3.00 12.11 -2.10
CA PRO A 86 3.53 11.53 -0.86
C PRO A 86 4.60 12.38 -0.17
N SER A 87 5.30 13.24 -0.91
CA SER A 87 6.39 14.07 -0.41
C SER A 87 5.98 15.51 -0.07
N ASP A 88 4.76 15.94 -0.42
CA ASP A 88 4.24 17.25 0.02
C ASP A 88 3.75 17.11 1.46
N SER A 89 4.31 17.91 2.37
CA SER A 89 3.86 18.03 3.76
C SER A 89 2.73 19.06 3.94
N GLU A 90 2.49 19.90 2.93
CA GLU A 90 1.56 21.04 2.95
C GLU A 90 0.37 20.79 2.02
N THR A 91 -0.41 19.74 2.29
CA THR A 91 -1.51 19.34 1.41
C THR A 91 -2.81 19.17 2.20
N ASP A 92 -3.91 19.64 1.59
CA ASP A 92 -5.29 19.47 2.07
C ASP A 92 -5.84 18.04 1.85
N GLU A 93 -4.97 17.04 1.64
CA GLU A 93 -5.40 15.65 1.52
C GLU A 93 -6.04 15.17 2.82
N SER A 94 -7.21 14.55 2.68
CA SER A 94 -7.94 14.00 3.81
C SER A 94 -7.12 12.90 4.49
N THR A 95 -7.14 12.89 5.82
CA THR A 95 -6.37 11.95 6.64
C THR A 95 -7.31 10.94 7.27
N LEU A 96 -6.88 9.69 7.33
CA LEU A 96 -7.58 8.61 8.00
C LEU A 96 -7.55 8.84 9.52
N ASP A 97 -8.59 8.40 10.23
CA ASP A 97 -8.57 8.38 11.68
C ASP A 97 -7.32 7.60 12.20
N PRO A 98 -6.59 8.12 13.21
CA PRO A 98 -5.32 7.52 13.65
C PRO A 98 -5.42 6.06 14.11
N ASP A 99 -6.49 5.68 14.82
CA ASP A 99 -6.67 4.30 15.28
C ASP A 99 -6.94 3.35 14.10
N THR A 100 -7.68 3.85 13.11
CA THR A 100 -7.93 3.13 11.87
C THR A 100 -6.66 3.02 11.03
N ALA A 101 -5.88 4.09 10.93
CA ALA A 101 -4.61 4.11 10.21
C ALA A 101 -3.63 3.10 10.81
N ALA A 102 -3.48 3.11 12.14
CA ALA A 102 -2.64 2.18 12.85
C ALA A 102 -3.06 0.72 12.60
N ARG A 103 -4.36 0.43 12.63
CA ARG A 103 -4.89 -0.92 12.38
C ARG A 103 -4.57 -1.42 10.97
N VAL A 104 -4.83 -0.58 9.97
CA VAL A 104 -4.66 -0.92 8.56
C VAL A 104 -3.18 -1.05 8.20
N VAL A 105 -2.35 -0.10 8.63
CA VAL A 105 -0.91 -0.14 8.36
C VAL A 105 -0.22 -1.28 9.10
N LYS A 106 -0.64 -1.62 10.32
CA LYS A 106 -0.08 -2.76 11.05
C LYS A 106 -0.19 -4.09 10.28
N ALA A 107 -1.22 -4.27 9.45
CA ALA A 107 -1.36 -5.46 8.63
C ALA A 107 -0.27 -5.59 7.55
N VAL A 108 0.26 -4.45 7.07
CA VAL A 108 1.29 -4.40 6.02
C VAL A 108 2.67 -3.96 6.53
N ALA A 109 2.79 -3.55 7.80
CA ALA A 109 4.04 -3.06 8.40
C ALA A 109 5.26 -3.98 8.19
N PRO A 110 5.13 -5.34 8.23
CA PRO A 110 6.26 -6.23 7.92
C PRO A 110 6.84 -6.07 6.51
N TYR A 111 6.10 -5.43 5.59
CA TYR A 111 6.51 -5.15 4.22
C TYR A 111 7.21 -3.78 4.06
N ALA A 112 7.58 -3.10 5.15
CA ALA A 112 8.37 -1.87 5.07
C ALA A 112 9.70 -2.11 4.33
N ASP A 113 10.36 -3.22 4.65
CA ASP A 113 11.55 -3.74 3.95
C ASP A 113 11.18 -4.75 2.86
N TYR A 114 10.06 -4.54 2.15
CA TYR A 114 9.69 -5.39 1.02
C TYR A 114 10.54 -5.11 -0.23
N GLY A 115 11.12 -6.15 -0.80
CA GLY A 115 11.62 -6.16 -2.17
C GLY A 115 10.54 -6.78 -3.05
N SER A 116 10.04 -6.02 -4.04
CA SER A 116 8.86 -6.43 -4.80
C SER A 116 9.03 -7.69 -5.64
N GLU A 117 10.28 -8.13 -5.82
CA GLU A 117 10.71 -9.27 -6.62
C GLU A 117 10.31 -10.64 -6.04
N TYR A 118 9.95 -10.73 -4.76
CA TYR A 118 9.80 -12.03 -4.07
C TYR A 118 8.40 -12.36 -3.55
N GLY A 119 7.41 -11.45 -3.63
CA GLY A 119 6.07 -11.72 -3.11
C GLY A 119 6.00 -11.97 -1.58
N ALA A 120 7.12 -11.84 -0.89
CA ALA A 120 7.30 -12.07 0.54
C ALA A 120 8.12 -10.91 1.17
N PRO A 121 7.93 -10.61 2.47
CA PRO A 121 8.80 -9.69 3.19
C PRO A 121 10.27 -10.08 2.98
N CYS A 122 11.13 -9.12 2.64
CA CYS A 122 12.53 -9.43 2.38
C CYS A 122 13.27 -9.64 3.70
N VAL A 123 13.42 -10.90 4.11
CA VAL A 123 14.08 -11.29 5.38
C VAL A 123 15.57 -10.90 5.43
N PHE A 124 16.17 -10.62 4.26
CA PHE A 124 17.58 -10.24 4.11
C PHE A 124 17.80 -8.78 3.70
N CYS A 125 16.73 -8.02 3.47
CA CYS A 125 16.82 -6.58 3.26
C CYS A 125 16.95 -5.95 4.64
N SER A 126 18.16 -6.00 5.19
CA SER A 126 18.51 -5.53 6.53
C SER A 126 18.52 -4.01 6.62
N GLY A 127 17.35 -3.39 6.41
CA GLY A 127 17.04 -2.09 7.00
C GLY A 127 16.23 -2.37 8.26
N ASP A 128 16.56 -1.78 9.39
CA ASP A 128 15.66 -1.76 10.55
C ASP A 128 14.51 -0.77 10.28
N ARG A 129 13.75 -0.93 9.18
CA ARG A 129 12.66 0.01 8.87
C ARG A 129 11.42 -0.41 9.63
N ASP A 130 11.09 0.36 10.66
CA ASP A 130 9.81 0.24 11.33
C ASP A 130 8.70 0.76 10.39
N GLY A 131 7.88 -0.14 9.88
CA GLY A 131 6.72 0.17 9.05
C GLY A 131 5.69 1.10 9.71
N MET A 132 5.75 1.24 11.04
CA MET A 132 4.93 2.15 11.84
C MET A 132 5.61 3.51 12.08
N THR A 133 6.72 3.81 11.40
CA THR A 133 7.37 5.12 11.47
C THR A 133 6.45 6.20 10.93
N LEU A 134 6.16 7.22 11.76
CA LEU A 134 5.41 8.40 11.36
C LEU A 134 6.22 9.24 10.34
N GLY A 135 5.53 9.79 9.35
CA GLY A 135 6.09 10.57 8.25
C GLY A 135 5.84 12.07 8.37
#